data_AF-A0A370KFK1-F1
#
_entry.id   AF-A0A370KFK1-F1
#
_cell.length_a   1.000
_cell.length_b   1.000
_cell.length_c   1.000
_cell.angle_alpha   90.00
_cell.angle_beta   90.00
_cell.angle_gamma   90.00
#
_symmetry.space_group_name_H-M   'P 1'
#
loop_
_entity.id
_entity.type
_entity.pdbx_description
1 polymer ?
#
loop_
_entity_poly.entity_id
_entity_poly.type
_entity_poly.pdbx_seq_one_letter_code
_entity_poly.pdbx_strand_id
1 'polypeptide(L)'
;MVSMLETVAAGYPDLETHFVHGALNSATHAMDRHVRSLATTHGRGTVNTFYNEPLEADAAGYSHDHDGFISVSWLKENTPFEQADFYLCGPRPLLQALVGGLSAAGVDRKHIHHELFGPADVQIAA
;
A
#
# COMPACT_ATOMS: atom_id res chain seq x y z
N MET A 1 -8.21 0.61 3.60
CA MET A 1 -7.58 -0.64 3.11
C MET A 1 -7.85 -1.86 4.00
N VAL A 2 -7.78 -1.79 5.34
CA VAL A 2 -7.92 -2.99 6.20
C VAL A 2 -9.21 -3.80 5.96
N SER A 3 -10.37 -3.15 5.83
CA SER A 3 -11.64 -3.85 5.53
C SER A 3 -11.63 -4.61 4.20
N MET A 4 -10.93 -4.09 3.18
CA MET A 4 -10.76 -4.82 1.92
C MET A 4 -9.93 -6.09 2.14
N LEU A 5 -8.83 -5.99 2.90
CA LEU A 5 -7.99 -7.15 3.22
C LEU A 5 -8.76 -8.20 4.03
N GLU A 6 -9.58 -7.79 5.01
CA GLU A 6 -10.45 -8.70 5.76
C GLU A 6 -11.43 -9.44 4.84
N THR A 7 -12.04 -8.70 3.91
CA THR A 7 -12.98 -9.26 2.92
C THR A 7 -12.28 -10.27 2.02
N VAL A 8 -11.08 -9.95 1.53
CA VAL A 8 -10.26 -10.87 0.74
C VAL A 8 -9.92 -12.12 1.55
N ALA A 9 -9.39 -11.94 2.75
CA ALA A 9 -8.98 -13.04 3.62
C ALA A 9 -10.14 -14.01 3.94
N ALA A 10 -11.36 -13.51 4.05
CA ALA A 10 -12.54 -14.32 4.38
C ALA A 10 -13.23 -14.95 3.15
N GLY A 11 -13.18 -14.31 1.98
CA GLY A 11 -14.06 -14.64 0.85
C GLY A 11 -13.36 -14.98 -0.47
N TYR A 12 -12.05 -14.73 -0.59
CA TYR A 12 -11.34 -14.79 -1.87
C TYR A 12 -9.99 -15.53 -1.75
N PRO A 13 -10.00 -16.84 -1.40
CA PRO A 13 -8.78 -17.59 -1.04
C PRO A 13 -7.71 -17.67 -2.15
N ASP A 14 -8.11 -17.46 -3.41
CA ASP A 14 -7.22 -17.52 -4.56
C ASP A 14 -6.70 -16.16 -5.01
N LEU A 15 -7.19 -15.06 -4.43
CA LEU A 15 -6.82 -13.70 -4.84
C LEU A 15 -5.49 -13.29 -4.23
N GLU A 16 -4.42 -13.37 -5.01
CA GLU A 16 -3.11 -12.83 -4.61
C GLU A 16 -3.24 -11.34 -4.26
N THR A 17 -2.78 -10.97 -3.06
CA THR A 17 -3.00 -9.63 -2.52
C THR A 17 -1.72 -9.07 -1.91
N HIS A 18 -1.37 -7.86 -2.32
CA HIS A 18 -0.22 -7.13 -1.82
C HIS A 18 -0.68 -5.92 -0.99
N PHE A 19 -0.48 -5.99 0.34
CA PHE A 19 -0.79 -4.87 1.23
C PHE A 19 0.48 -4.05 1.49
N VAL A 20 0.56 -2.88 0.86
CA VAL A 20 1.71 -1.98 0.98
C VAL A 20 1.33 -0.78 1.85
N HIS A 21 2.01 -0.59 2.97
CA HIS A 21 1.66 0.42 3.97
C HIS A 21 2.82 1.37 4.24
N GLY A 22 2.56 2.68 4.19
CA GLY A 22 3.50 3.71 4.62
C GLY A 22 3.06 4.35 5.93
N ALA A 23 3.97 4.49 6.88
CA ALA A 23 3.77 5.22 8.13
C ALA A 23 5.01 6.08 8.43
N LEU A 24 4.92 6.99 9.40
CA LEU A 24 6.10 7.74 9.83
C LEU A 24 7.09 6.79 10.51
N ASN A 25 6.59 5.96 11.43
CA ASN A 25 7.37 5.07 12.30
C ASN A 25 6.46 4.13 13.09
N SER A 26 7.04 3.32 13.97
CA SER A 26 6.31 2.38 14.82
C SER A 26 5.28 3.03 15.74
N ALA A 27 5.49 4.27 16.18
CA ALA A 27 4.52 4.96 17.04
C ALA A 27 3.23 5.36 16.31
N THR A 28 3.26 5.45 14.98
CA THR A 28 2.12 5.86 14.14
C THR A 28 1.58 4.74 13.25
N HIS A 29 2.28 3.61 13.14
CA HIS A 29 1.84 2.46 12.37
C HIS A 29 0.72 1.69 13.09
N ALA A 30 -0.52 1.97 12.70
CA ALA A 30 -1.69 1.28 13.23
C ALA A 30 -1.92 -0.08 12.56
N MET A 31 -2.43 -1.04 13.34
CA MET A 31 -2.96 -2.33 12.88
C MET A 31 -1.97 -3.30 12.19
N ASP A 32 -0.66 -3.07 12.24
CA ASP A 32 0.35 -3.94 11.61
C ASP A 32 0.14 -5.43 11.95
N ARG A 33 0.05 -5.75 13.24
CA ARG A 33 -0.16 -7.14 13.70
C ARG A 33 -1.42 -7.78 13.12
N HIS A 34 -2.51 -7.01 12.99
CA HIS A 34 -3.77 -7.51 12.44
C HIS A 34 -3.63 -7.79 10.95
N VAL A 35 -3.08 -6.83 10.20
CA VAL A 35 -2.84 -6.96 8.75
C VAL A 35 -1.93 -8.14 8.45
N ARG A 36 -0.82 -8.29 9.17
CA ARG A 36 0.09 -9.44 9.02
C ARG A 36 -0.58 -10.77 9.35
N SER A 37 -1.43 -10.80 10.39
CA SER A 37 -2.22 -11.99 10.72
C SER A 37 -3.20 -12.37 9.61
N LEU A 38 -3.90 -11.41 9.02
CA LEU A 38 -4.81 -11.65 7.89
C LEU A 38 -4.06 -12.19 6.68
N ALA A 39 -2.96 -11.57 6.30
CA ALA A 39 -2.14 -12.00 5.16
C ALA A 39 -1.57 -13.41 5.36
N THR A 40 -1.07 -13.70 6.57
CA THR A 40 -0.56 -15.03 6.94
C THR A 40 -1.67 -16.08 6.86
N THR A 41 -2.86 -15.77 7.38
CA THR A 41 -4.01 -16.68 7.37
C THR A 41 -4.52 -16.94 5.94
N HIS A 42 -4.51 -15.91 5.10
CA HIS A 42 -4.90 -16.02 3.70
C HIS A 42 -3.92 -16.88 2.88
N GLY A 43 -2.64 -16.90 3.24
CA GLY A 43 -1.61 -17.74 2.60
C GLY A 43 -1.13 -17.26 1.22
N ARG A 44 -1.88 -16.36 0.57
CA ARG A 44 -1.48 -15.66 -0.67
C ARG A 44 -1.44 -14.14 -0.52
N GLY A 45 -1.38 -13.66 0.72
CA GLY A 45 -1.23 -12.24 1.05
C GLY A 45 0.22 -11.90 1.40
N THR A 46 0.74 -10.80 0.87
CA THR A 46 2.03 -10.22 1.25
C THR A 46 1.79 -8.86 1.94
N VAL A 47 2.65 -8.53 2.90
CA VAL A 47 2.62 -7.24 3.61
C VAL A 47 4.01 -6.62 3.53
N ASN A 48 4.08 -5.39 3.04
CA ASN A 48 5.33 -4.63 2.99
C ASN A 48 5.10 -3.23 3.58
N THR A 49 5.96 -2.85 4.51
CA THR A 49 5.80 -1.67 5.35
C THR A 49 6.98 -0.71 5.18
N PHE A 50 6.67 0.57 5.02
CA PHE A 50 7.61 1.63 4.74
C PHE A 50 7.56 2.69 5.84
N TYR A 51 8.69 2.98 6.49
CA TYR A 51 8.80 4.05 7.49
C TYR A 51 9.67 5.19 6.97
N ASN A 52 9.09 6.39 6.82
CA ASN A 52 9.84 7.54 6.29
C ASN A 52 10.53 8.39 7.38
N GLU A 53 10.16 8.23 8.65
CA GLU A 53 10.80 8.88 9.81
C GLU A 53 10.97 7.88 10.97
N PRO A 54 11.74 6.76 10.79
CA PRO A 54 11.93 5.75 11.83
C PRO A 54 12.45 6.36 13.14
N LEU A 55 11.95 5.85 14.27
CA LEU A 55 12.49 6.20 15.59
C LEU A 55 13.83 5.51 15.84
N GLU A 56 14.56 5.92 16.88
CA GLU A 56 15.85 5.29 17.25
C GLU A 56 15.74 3.78 17.51
N ALA A 57 14.58 3.32 17.99
CA ALA A 57 14.30 1.90 18.23
C ALA A 57 13.79 1.16 16.98
N ASP A 58 13.53 1.86 15.89
CA ASP A 58 13.08 1.27 14.64
C ASP A 58 14.26 0.82 13.77
N ALA A 59 14.09 -0.32 13.11
CA ALA A 59 15.06 -0.83 12.14
C ALA A 59 14.35 -1.63 11.06
N ALA A 60 14.72 -1.40 9.80
CA ALA A 60 14.26 -2.20 8.68
C ALA A 60 14.64 -3.67 8.87
N GLY A 61 13.72 -4.58 8.53
CA GLY A 61 13.81 -6.01 8.81
C GLY A 61 13.42 -6.42 10.24
N TYR A 62 13.12 -5.45 11.12
CA TYR A 62 12.66 -5.71 12.49
C TYR A 62 11.30 -5.08 12.78
N SER A 63 11.21 -3.74 12.81
CA SER A 63 9.94 -3.06 13.10
C SER A 63 9.11 -2.75 11.86
N HIS A 64 9.77 -2.73 10.70
CA HIS A 64 9.17 -2.49 9.39
C HIS A 64 10.08 -3.10 8.30
N ASP A 65 9.66 -3.08 7.04
CA ASP A 65 10.37 -3.78 5.96
C ASP A 65 11.35 -2.86 5.20
N HIS A 66 11.01 -1.59 5.02
CA HIS A 66 11.79 -0.64 4.23
C HIS A 66 11.82 0.79 4.81
N ASP A 67 12.99 1.42 4.82
CA ASP A 67 13.08 2.85 5.11
C ASP A 67 12.58 3.70 3.92
N GLY A 68 11.98 4.85 4.21
CA GLY A 68 11.56 5.84 3.23
C GLY A 68 10.10 5.71 2.77
N PHE A 69 9.84 6.16 1.54
CA PHE A 69 8.51 6.19 0.94
C PHE A 69 8.30 5.03 -0.03
N ILE A 70 7.05 4.60 -0.18
CA ILE A 70 6.63 3.69 -1.25
C ILE A 70 6.93 4.36 -2.60
N SER A 71 7.62 3.64 -3.50
CA SER A 71 7.94 4.12 -4.83
C SER A 71 7.31 3.24 -5.92
N VAL A 72 7.07 3.84 -7.10
CA VAL A 72 6.56 3.10 -8.26
C VAL A 72 7.56 2.07 -8.77
N SER A 73 8.87 2.33 -8.66
CA SER A 73 9.89 1.34 -9.01
C SER A 73 9.81 0.11 -8.10
N TRP A 74 9.65 0.32 -6.79
CA TRP A 74 9.48 -0.80 -5.86
C TRP A 74 8.20 -1.58 -6.16
N LEU A 75 7.08 -0.90 -6.42
CA LEU A 75 5.83 -1.58 -6.81
C LEU A 75 6.04 -2.41 -8.08
N LYS A 76 6.75 -1.88 -9.08
CA LYS A 76 7.03 -2.58 -10.33
C LYS A 76 7.86 -3.84 -10.14
N GLU A 77 8.81 -3.82 -9.20
CA GLU A 77 9.72 -4.94 -8.93
C GLU A 77 9.11 -6.01 -8.02
N ASN A 78 8.12 -5.65 -7.20
CA ASN A 78 7.64 -6.50 -6.09
C ASN A 78 6.16 -6.88 -6.17
N THR A 79 5.42 -6.42 -7.18
CA THR A 79 4.00 -6.79 -7.39
C THR A 79 3.77 -7.29 -8.83
N PRO A 80 2.63 -7.95 -9.10
CA PRO A 80 2.12 -8.23 -10.46
C PRO A 80 1.75 -6.96 -11.22
N PHE A 81 2.71 -6.06 -11.43
CA PHE A 81 2.50 -4.65 -11.76
C PHE A 81 1.63 -4.40 -12.99
N GLU A 82 1.72 -5.27 -14.00
CA GLU A 82 0.95 -5.13 -15.25
C GLU A 82 -0.44 -5.78 -15.17
N GLN A 83 -0.70 -6.62 -14.16
CA GLN A 83 -1.96 -7.37 -14.01
C GLN A 83 -2.80 -6.93 -12.81
N ALA A 84 -2.21 -6.19 -11.86
CA ALA A 84 -2.85 -5.83 -10.61
C ALA A 84 -3.82 -4.64 -10.77
N ASP A 85 -4.93 -4.70 -10.04
CA ASP A 85 -5.73 -3.52 -9.71
C ASP A 85 -5.14 -2.83 -8.46
N PHE A 86 -4.73 -1.58 -8.61
CA PHE A 86 -4.16 -0.76 -7.55
C PHE A 86 -5.27 0.02 -6.83
N TYR A 87 -5.38 -0.19 -5.52
CA TYR A 87 -6.28 0.55 -4.65
C TYR A 87 -5.46 1.41 -3.69
N LEU A 88 -5.53 2.72 -3.84
CA LEU A 88 -4.70 3.68 -3.13
C LEU A 88 -5.54 4.55 -2.18
N CYS A 89 -5.10 4.71 -0.94
CA CYS A 89 -5.68 5.73 -0.06
C CYS A 89 -4.58 6.39 0.74
N GLY A 90 -4.68 7.70 0.98
CA GLY A 90 -3.68 8.42 1.74
C GLY A 90 -3.71 9.93 1.51
N PRO A 91 -2.68 10.63 2.00
CA PRO A 91 -2.58 12.08 1.83
C PRO A 91 -2.37 12.42 0.35
N ARG A 92 -2.81 13.61 -0.05
CA ARG A 92 -2.74 14.10 -1.43
C ARG A 92 -1.37 13.94 -2.09
N PRO A 93 -0.22 14.30 -1.46
CA PRO A 93 1.08 14.14 -2.11
C PRO A 93 1.43 12.69 -2.44
N LEU A 94 1.07 11.75 -1.55
CA LEU A 94 1.27 10.32 -1.79
C LEU A 94 0.44 9.85 -2.98
N LEU A 95 -0.85 10.21 -3.01
CA LEU A 95 -1.74 9.81 -4.09
C LEU A 95 -1.34 10.43 -5.43
N GLN A 96 -0.94 11.71 -5.47
CA GLN A 96 -0.44 12.34 -6.68
C GLN A 96 0.81 11.64 -7.22
N ALA A 97 1.76 11.32 -6.35
CA ALA A 97 2.98 10.62 -6.72
C ALA A 97 2.70 9.20 -7.26
N LEU A 98 1.85 8.43 -6.57
CA LEU A 98 1.55 7.06 -6.97
C LEU A 98 0.62 6.98 -8.18
N VAL A 99 -0.48 7.73 -8.22
CA VAL A 99 -1.41 7.73 -9.36
C VAL A 99 -0.73 8.19 -10.65
N GLY A 100 -0.02 9.33 -10.58
CA GLY A 100 0.70 9.85 -11.74
C GLY A 100 1.87 8.94 -12.15
N GLY A 101 2.62 8.44 -11.18
CA GLY A 101 3.75 7.54 -11.45
C GLY A 101 3.33 6.18 -12.03
N LEU A 102 2.26 5.57 -11.53
CA LEU A 102 1.70 4.33 -12.09
C LEU A 102 1.22 4.53 -13.53
N SER A 103 0.50 5.63 -13.79
CA SER A 103 0.02 5.98 -15.13
C SER A 103 1.18 6.21 -16.09
N ALA A 104 2.20 6.96 -15.67
CA ALA A 104 3.41 7.19 -16.46
C ALA A 104 4.23 5.90 -16.69
N ALA A 105 4.14 4.94 -15.79
CA ALA A 105 4.77 3.62 -15.92
C ALA A 105 3.95 2.62 -16.75
N GLY A 106 2.80 3.03 -17.30
CA GLY A 106 2.01 2.25 -18.26
C GLY A 106 0.82 1.48 -17.68
N VAL A 107 0.49 1.67 -16.40
CA VAL A 107 -0.72 1.07 -15.80
C VAL A 107 -1.94 1.80 -16.34
N ASP A 108 -2.89 1.06 -16.94
CA ASP A 108 -4.14 1.63 -17.44
C ASP A 108 -4.93 2.26 -16.29
N ARG A 109 -5.46 3.47 -16.49
CA ARG A 109 -6.23 4.22 -15.48
C ARG A 109 -7.40 3.42 -14.92
N LYS A 110 -7.97 2.48 -15.67
CA LYS A 110 -9.06 1.62 -15.18
C LYS A 110 -8.64 0.70 -14.03
N HIS A 111 -7.33 0.43 -13.89
CA HIS A 111 -6.72 -0.39 -12.84
C HIS A 111 -6.17 0.47 -11.69
N ILE A 112 -6.35 1.79 -11.72
CA ILE A 112 -5.87 2.70 -10.66
C ILE A 112 -7.07 3.33 -9.96
N HIS A 113 -7.41 2.79 -8.79
CA HIS A 113 -8.47 3.27 -7.92
C HIS A 113 -7.87 4.04 -6.76
N HIS A 114 -8.44 5.19 -6.40
CA HIS A 114 -7.95 5.94 -5.26
C HIS A 114 -9.05 6.67 -4.50
N GLU A 115 -8.83 6.84 -3.21
CA GLU A 115 -9.67 7.62 -2.31
C GLU A 115 -8.83 8.67 -1.59
N LEU A 116 -9.22 9.94 -1.72
CA LEU A 116 -8.60 11.05 -0.99
C LEU A 116 -9.44 11.39 0.25
N PHE A 117 -8.83 11.35 1.43
CA PHE A 117 -9.45 11.86 2.65
C PHE A 117 -9.25 13.38 2.74
N GLY A 118 -10.20 14.14 2.19
CA GLY A 118 -10.20 15.60 2.16
C GLY A 118 -11.38 16.18 1.37
N PRO A 119 -11.49 17.51 1.22
CA PRO A 119 -12.55 18.14 0.44
C PRO A 119 -12.64 17.56 -0.98
N ALA A 120 -13.85 17.25 -1.44
CA ALA A 120 -14.10 16.50 -2.68
C ALA A 120 -13.81 17.30 -3.98
N ASP A 121 -13.65 18.61 -3.88
CA ASP A 121 -13.39 19.52 -4.99
C ASP A 121 -11.93 19.54 -5.45
N VAL A 122 -11.03 18.89 -4.72
CA VAL A 122 -9.61 18.93 -5.04
C VAL A 122 -9.22 17.76 -5.94
N GLN A 123 -8.98 18.03 -7.22
CA GLN A 123 -8.60 17.03 -8.22
C GLN A 123 -7.19 16.45 -7.96
N ILE A 124 -7.04 15.15 -8.21
CA ILE A 124 -5.75 14.48 -8.39
C ILE A 124 -5.54 14.36 -9.90
N ALA A 125 -4.64 15.19 -10.44
CA ALA A 125 -4.28 15.11 -11.85
C ALA A 125 -3.52 13.80 -12.08
N ALA A 126 -4.02 13.02 -13.04
CA ALA A 126 -3.41 11.81 -13.56
C ALA A 126 -2.95 12.08 -14.99
#